data_AF-A0A0R3RRI0-F1
#
_entry.id   AF-A0A0R3RRI0-F1
#
_cell.length_a   1.000
_cell.length_b   1.000
_cell.length_c   1.000
_cell.angle_alpha   90.00
_cell.angle_beta   90.00
_cell.angle_gamma   90.00
#
_symmetry.space_group_name_H-M   'P 1'
#
loop_
_entity.id
_entity.type
_entity.pdbx_description
1 polymer ?
#
loop_
_entity_poly.entity_id
_entity_poly.type
_entity_poly.pdbx_seq_one_letter_code
_entity_poly.pdbx_strand_id
1 'polypeptide(L)'
;MKTERTTVGPIKTDDLHHLKEGEIFVDSESGQKFRVRKTALPQHSIGGPHGVGDPNDRSLRRLEADVLIPDRMNERIQRVECRETLEGLARCLKKEGSIIGMRKCQKELERFNDPWFRQKITDEYIKERAEYRRTGKNVMERKWEDYCEYKKKRGDWAGLDDSNK
;
A
#
# COMPACT_ATOMS: atom_id res chain seq x y z
N MET A 1 -24.45 39.77 -5.71
CA MET A 1 -24.59 38.42 -6.31
C MET A 1 -23.18 37.91 -6.62
N LYS A 2 -22.66 36.92 -5.87
CA LYS A 2 -21.34 36.33 -6.15
C LYS A 2 -21.55 35.28 -7.25
N THR A 3 -21.10 35.56 -8.46
CA THR A 3 -21.04 34.58 -9.55
C THR A 3 -20.05 33.48 -9.18
N GLU A 4 -20.56 32.29 -8.89
CA GLU A 4 -19.74 31.08 -8.74
C GLU A 4 -19.13 30.77 -10.11
N ARG A 5 -17.79 30.87 -10.21
CA ARG A 5 -17.08 30.43 -11.42
C ARG A 5 -16.96 28.92 -11.36
N THR A 6 -17.54 28.24 -12.36
CA THR A 6 -17.43 26.80 -12.53
C THR A 6 -16.31 26.53 -13.54
N THR A 7 -15.27 25.83 -13.12
CA THR A 7 -14.18 25.38 -13.98
C THR A 7 -14.44 23.93 -14.41
N VAL A 8 -14.26 23.65 -15.71
CA VAL A 8 -14.52 22.35 -16.33
C VAL A 8 -13.22 21.84 -16.94
N GLY A 9 -12.80 20.64 -16.58
CA GLY A 9 -11.62 19.98 -17.16
C GLY A 9 -11.50 18.54 -16.69
N PRO A 10 -10.66 17.72 -17.34
CA PRO A 10 -10.35 16.38 -16.87
C PRO A 10 -9.53 16.47 -15.58
N ILE A 11 -9.85 15.65 -14.56
CA ILE A 11 -9.00 15.48 -13.38
C ILE A 11 -7.72 14.74 -13.80
N LYS A 12 -6.79 15.45 -14.44
CA LYS A 12 -5.59 14.82 -15.01
C LYS A 12 -4.43 14.68 -14.03
N THR A 13 -4.50 15.33 -12.88
CA THR A 13 -3.63 15.18 -11.69
C THR A 13 -4.17 16.07 -10.56
N ASP A 14 -3.77 15.82 -9.31
CA ASP A 14 -4.05 16.63 -8.10
C ASP A 14 -3.54 18.09 -8.16
N ASP A 15 -3.30 18.66 -9.35
CA ASP A 15 -2.76 20.00 -9.49
C ASP A 15 -3.85 21.07 -9.28
N LEU A 16 -4.13 21.34 -8.00
CA LEU A 16 -5.10 22.34 -7.54
C LEU A 16 -4.49 23.75 -7.45
N HIS A 17 -3.30 24.02 -8.02
CA HIS A 17 -2.66 25.33 -7.93
C HIS A 17 -3.51 26.43 -8.57
N HIS A 18 -4.16 26.12 -9.70
CA HIS A 18 -4.98 27.07 -10.46
C HIS A 18 -6.38 27.29 -9.87
N LEU A 19 -6.83 26.42 -8.97
CA LEU A 19 -8.16 26.47 -8.38
C LEU A 19 -8.15 27.20 -7.04
N LYS A 20 -9.24 27.91 -6.72
CA LYS A 20 -9.39 28.59 -5.42
C LYS A 20 -9.99 27.65 -4.36
N GLU A 21 -9.60 27.87 -3.10
CA GLU A 21 -10.21 27.15 -1.97
C GLU A 21 -11.73 27.36 -1.98
N GLY A 22 -12.49 26.26 -1.91
CA GLY A 22 -13.95 26.28 -1.90
C GLY A 22 -14.63 26.44 -3.27
N GLU A 23 -13.87 26.51 -4.36
CA GLU A 23 -14.42 26.48 -5.73
C GLU A 23 -15.08 25.12 -6.02
N ILE A 24 -16.15 25.11 -6.84
CA ILE A 24 -16.79 23.89 -7.29
C ILE A 24 -16.19 23.50 -8.63
N PHE A 25 -15.41 22.43 -8.63
CA PHE A 25 -14.85 21.83 -9.82
C PHE A 25 -15.80 20.74 -10.34
N VAL A 26 -16.04 20.70 -11.65
CA VAL A 26 -16.86 19.65 -12.27
C VAL A 26 -15.95 18.80 -13.15
N ASP A 27 -15.84 17.52 -12.81
CA ASP A 27 -15.08 16.57 -13.61
C ASP A 27 -15.75 16.37 -14.97
N SER A 28 -14.98 16.52 -16.05
CA SER A 28 -15.48 16.34 -17.41
C SER A 28 -15.78 14.87 -17.75
N GLU A 29 -15.15 13.91 -17.07
CA GLU A 29 -15.31 12.49 -17.35
C GLU A 29 -16.45 11.85 -16.55
N SER A 30 -16.51 12.10 -15.24
CA SER A 30 -17.53 11.53 -14.36
C SER A 30 -18.76 12.43 -14.15
N GLY A 31 -18.67 13.71 -14.50
CA GLY A 31 -19.72 14.70 -14.23
C GLY A 31 -19.92 15.01 -12.74
N GLN A 32 -19.04 14.50 -11.86
CA GLN A 32 -19.13 14.71 -10.42
C GLN A 32 -18.64 16.12 -10.06
N LYS A 33 -19.33 16.73 -9.08
CA LYS A 33 -18.98 18.05 -8.55
C LYS A 33 -18.14 17.88 -7.29
N PHE A 34 -16.94 18.44 -7.29
CA PHE A 34 -16.02 18.41 -6.16
C PHE A 34 -15.84 19.82 -5.60
N ARG A 35 -15.84 19.93 -4.28
CA ARG A 35 -15.45 21.18 -3.61
C ARG A 35 -13.94 21.16 -3.39
N VAL A 36 -13.24 22.14 -3.95
CA VAL A 36 -11.78 22.24 -3.84
C VAL A 36 -11.39 22.49 -2.39
N ARG A 37 -10.51 21.62 -1.87
CA ARG A 37 -9.87 21.71 -0.55
C ARG A 37 -8.37 21.64 -0.73
N LYS A 38 -7.65 22.67 -0.29
CA LYS A 38 -6.19 22.74 -0.27
C LYS A 38 -5.71 22.17 1.06
N THR A 39 -5.24 20.93 1.02
CA THR A 39 -4.58 20.25 2.13
C THR A 39 -3.06 20.29 1.98
N ALA A 40 -2.35 20.12 3.10
CA ALA A 40 -0.88 20.06 3.09
C ALA A 40 -0.34 18.79 2.41
N LEU A 41 -1.15 17.71 2.33
CA LEU A 41 -0.80 16.49 1.60
C LEU A 41 -1.62 16.37 0.32
N PRO A 42 -1.11 15.64 -0.69
CA PRO A 42 -1.84 15.36 -1.93
C PRO A 42 -3.15 14.60 -1.72
N GLN A 43 -4.10 14.78 -2.64
CA GLN A 43 -5.43 14.19 -2.54
C GLN A 43 -5.40 12.67 -2.66
N HIS A 44 -4.53 12.09 -3.49
CA HIS A 44 -4.34 10.63 -3.53
C HIS A 44 -3.84 10.02 -2.21
N SER A 45 -3.28 10.83 -1.30
CA SER A 45 -2.78 10.38 0.01
C SER A 45 -3.80 10.50 1.15
N ILE A 46 -4.70 11.48 1.10
CA ILE A 46 -5.74 11.72 2.15
C ILE A 46 -7.15 11.31 1.69
N GLY A 47 -7.37 11.14 0.38
CA GLY A 47 -8.68 10.89 -0.20
C GLY A 47 -9.20 9.46 -0.06
N GLY A 48 -10.08 9.07 -0.97
CA GLY A 48 -10.68 7.74 -1.00
C GLY A 48 -11.86 7.55 -0.03
N PRO A 49 -12.53 6.39 -0.08
CA PRO A 49 -13.78 6.13 0.64
C PRO A 49 -13.61 6.12 2.16
N HIS A 50 -12.41 5.80 2.65
CA HIS A 50 -12.09 5.72 4.08
C HIS A 50 -11.06 6.78 4.53
N GLY A 51 -10.73 7.76 3.69
CA GLY A 51 -9.77 8.82 4.02
C GLY A 51 -8.32 8.35 4.20
N VAL A 52 -7.96 7.20 3.62
CA VAL A 52 -6.64 6.56 3.71
C VAL A 52 -5.89 6.53 2.36
N GLY A 53 -6.38 7.32 1.39
CA GLY A 53 -5.85 7.46 0.05
C GLY A 53 -6.69 6.76 -1.02
N ASP A 54 -6.38 7.05 -2.28
CA ASP A 54 -7.09 6.52 -3.45
C ASP A 54 -6.77 5.02 -3.67
N PRO A 55 -7.78 4.13 -3.72
CA PRO A 55 -7.59 2.72 -4.08
C PRO A 55 -6.91 2.43 -5.42
N ASN A 56 -7.01 3.34 -6.40
CA ASN A 56 -6.49 3.11 -7.74
C ASN A 56 -5.08 3.68 -7.95
N ASP A 57 -4.56 4.40 -6.96
CA ASP A 57 -3.22 4.95 -6.96
C ASP A 57 -2.15 3.85 -6.78
N ARG A 58 -1.37 3.65 -7.83
CA ARG A 58 -0.24 2.70 -7.91
C ARG A 58 1.12 3.33 -7.57
N SER A 59 1.17 4.61 -7.22
CA SER A 59 2.43 5.26 -6.87
C SER A 59 2.98 4.73 -5.53
N LEU A 60 4.30 4.55 -5.49
CA LEU A 60 5.01 4.18 -4.27
C LEU A 60 5.53 5.42 -3.58
N ARG A 61 5.30 5.50 -2.27
CA ARG A 61 5.97 6.48 -1.41
C ARG A 61 7.42 6.05 -1.19
N ARG A 62 8.31 7.01 -0.91
CA ARG A 62 9.73 6.72 -0.62
C ARG A 62 9.89 5.68 0.48
N LEU A 63 9.15 5.82 1.57
CA LEU A 63 9.14 4.84 2.66
C LEU A 63 8.76 3.43 2.19
N GLU A 64 7.80 3.32 1.26
CA GLU A 64 7.35 2.03 0.74
C GLU A 64 8.42 1.40 -0.16
N ALA A 65 8.99 2.21 -1.06
CA ALA A 65 10.02 1.78 -2.00
C ALA A 65 11.34 1.40 -1.31
N ASP A 66 11.76 2.18 -0.30
CA ASP A 66 13.10 2.09 0.28
C ASP A 66 13.15 1.24 1.55
N VAL A 67 12.02 1.05 2.24
CA VAL A 67 11.97 0.30 3.52
C VAL A 67 11.00 -0.88 3.43
N LEU A 68 9.70 -0.63 3.22
CA LEU A 68 8.68 -1.69 3.35
C LEU A 68 8.81 -2.80 2.31
N ILE A 69 9.06 -2.47 1.04
CA ILE A 69 9.23 -3.47 -0.03
C ILE A 69 10.51 -4.30 0.23
N PRO A 70 11.68 -3.69 0.49
CA PRO A 70 12.88 -4.43 0.90
C PRO A 70 12.67 -5.34 2.12
N ASP A 71 11.97 -4.87 3.15
CA ASP A 71 11.68 -5.69 4.34
C ASP A 71 10.83 -6.92 3.99
N ARG A 72 9.77 -6.74 3.19
CA ARG A 72 8.94 -7.85 2.69
C ARG A 72 9.71 -8.83 1.82
N MET A 73 10.60 -8.33 0.97
CA MET A 73 11.51 -9.17 0.18
C MET A 73 12.36 -10.03 1.11
N ASN A 74 12.96 -9.43 2.14
CA ASN A 74 13.80 -10.14 3.11
C ASN A 74 13.01 -11.21 3.89
N GLU A 75 11.79 -10.90 4.36
CA GLU A 75 10.91 -11.87 5.00
C GLU A 75 10.62 -13.07 4.09
N ARG A 76 10.39 -12.82 2.80
CA ARG A 76 10.08 -13.88 1.83
C ARG A 76 11.31 -14.74 1.53
N ILE A 77 12.47 -14.11 1.36
CA ILE A 77 13.77 -14.77 1.20
C ILE A 77 14.06 -15.70 2.37
N GLN A 78 13.84 -15.23 3.60
CA GLN A 78 14.04 -16.01 4.83
C GLN A 78 13.12 -17.23 4.91
N ARG A 79 11.90 -17.14 4.39
CA ARG A 79 10.88 -18.20 4.52
C ARG A 79 10.97 -19.29 3.46
N VAL A 80 11.22 -18.97 2.18
CA VAL A 80 10.89 -19.89 1.08
C VAL A 80 12.01 -20.14 0.06
N GLU A 81 12.73 -19.12 -0.41
CA GLU A 81 13.45 -19.23 -1.69
C GLU A 81 14.98 -19.28 -1.60
N CYS A 82 15.61 -18.80 -0.52
CA CYS A 82 17.07 -18.55 -0.54
C CYS A 82 17.77 -18.79 0.81
N ARG A 83 17.44 -19.86 1.52
CA ARG A 83 18.10 -20.14 2.81
C ARG A 83 19.60 -20.45 2.63
N GLU A 84 19.96 -21.23 1.61
CA GLU A 84 21.37 -21.59 1.34
C GLU A 84 22.23 -20.39 0.93
N THR A 85 21.69 -19.50 0.09
CA THR A 85 22.38 -18.28 -0.36
C THR A 85 22.47 -17.27 0.78
N LEU A 86 21.44 -17.16 1.62
CA LEU A 86 21.45 -16.33 2.82
C LEU A 86 22.49 -16.84 3.84
N GLU A 87 22.58 -18.15 4.03
CA GLU A 87 23.63 -18.78 4.83
C GLU A 87 25.02 -18.53 4.24
N GLY A 88 25.16 -18.53 2.91
CA GLY A 88 26.39 -18.16 2.20
C GLY A 88 26.82 -16.72 2.48
N LEU A 89 25.88 -15.78 2.39
CA LEU A 89 26.09 -14.38 2.72
C LEU A 89 26.47 -14.20 4.20
N ALA A 90 25.75 -14.87 5.11
CA ALA A 90 26.02 -14.82 6.55
C ALA A 90 27.43 -15.36 6.89
N ARG A 91 27.86 -16.45 6.25
CA ARG A 91 29.23 -16.98 6.39
C ARG A 91 30.28 -15.98 5.90
N CYS A 92 30.03 -15.33 4.76
CA CYS A 92 30.95 -14.34 4.20
C CYS A 92 31.08 -13.09 5.10
N LEU A 93 29.94 -12.53 5.56
CA LEU A 93 29.91 -11.40 6.48
C LEU A 93 30.58 -11.73 7.82
N LYS A 94 30.39 -12.95 8.34
CA LYS A 94 31.04 -13.42 9.58
C LYS A 94 32.56 -13.53 9.43
N LYS A 95 33.07 -13.86 8.24
CA LYS A 95 34.50 -14.03 7.96
C LYS A 95 35.22 -12.70 7.73
N GLU A 96 34.62 -11.81 6.94
CA GLU A 96 35.24 -10.54 6.54
C GLU A 96 34.89 -9.38 7.49
N GLY A 97 33.90 -9.54 8.37
CA GLY A 97 33.36 -8.50 9.24
C GLY A 97 32.34 -7.61 8.52
N SER A 98 31.36 -7.06 9.23
CA SER A 98 30.17 -6.43 8.61
C SER A 98 30.48 -5.25 7.68
N ILE A 99 31.48 -4.42 8.00
CA ILE A 99 31.80 -3.19 7.24
C ILE A 99 32.55 -3.52 5.94
N ILE A 100 33.53 -4.42 6.01
CA ILE A 100 34.35 -4.82 4.86
C ILE A 100 33.61 -5.88 4.02
N GLY A 101 32.85 -6.74 4.67
CA GLY A 101 32.02 -7.79 4.08
C GLY A 101 30.94 -7.25 3.15
N MET A 102 30.36 -6.06 3.39
CA MET A 102 29.40 -5.47 2.44
C MET A 102 30.01 -5.24 1.05
N ARG A 103 31.30 -4.88 0.97
CA ARG A 103 32.00 -4.72 -0.32
C ARG A 103 32.49 -6.05 -0.87
N LYS A 104 33.08 -6.91 -0.04
CA LYS A 104 33.69 -8.18 -0.50
C LYS A 104 32.67 -9.28 -0.81
N CYS A 105 31.51 -9.27 -0.15
CA CYS A 105 30.44 -10.23 -0.33
C CYS A 105 29.36 -9.74 -1.32
N GLN A 106 29.67 -8.74 -2.16
CA GLN A 106 28.73 -8.14 -3.13
C GLN A 106 28.08 -9.18 -4.05
N LYS A 107 28.83 -10.22 -4.45
CA LYS A 107 28.31 -11.29 -5.31
C LYS A 107 27.13 -12.05 -4.70
N GLU A 108 27.15 -12.30 -3.39
CA GLU A 108 26.01 -12.93 -2.71
C GLU A 108 24.88 -11.92 -2.50
N LEU A 109 25.21 -10.63 -2.34
CA LEU A 109 24.23 -9.56 -2.18
C LEU A 109 23.44 -9.28 -3.47
N GLU A 110 24.10 -9.34 -4.64
CA GLU A 110 23.48 -9.15 -5.95
C GLU A 110 22.39 -10.19 -6.25
N ARG A 111 22.51 -11.40 -5.70
CA ARG A 111 21.50 -12.46 -5.86
C ARG A 111 20.16 -12.11 -5.19
N PHE A 112 20.16 -11.16 -4.25
CA PHE A 112 18.95 -10.66 -3.60
C PHE A 112 18.34 -9.43 -4.30
N ASN A 113 19.06 -8.85 -5.28
CA ASN A 113 18.63 -7.68 -6.05
C ASN A 113 17.96 -8.06 -7.37
N ASP A 114 17.16 -9.13 -7.40
CA ASP A 114 16.42 -9.51 -8.60
C ASP A 114 15.29 -8.49 -8.89
N PRO A 115 15.33 -7.77 -10.04
CA PRO A 115 14.29 -6.82 -10.40
C PRO A 115 12.90 -7.45 -10.52
N TRP A 116 12.81 -8.70 -11.01
CA TRP A 116 11.53 -9.40 -11.15
C TRP A 116 10.93 -9.75 -9.80
N PHE A 117 11.77 -10.20 -8.88
CA PHE A 117 11.36 -10.49 -7.51
C PHE A 117 10.85 -9.22 -6.81
N ARG A 118 11.60 -8.11 -6.93
CA ARG A 118 11.17 -6.81 -6.39
C ARG A 118 9.83 -6.36 -6.98
N GLN A 119 9.64 -6.51 -8.29
CA GLN A 119 8.39 -6.15 -8.95
C GLN A 119 7.22 -6.99 -8.44
N LYS A 120 7.39 -8.31 -8.30
CA LYS A 120 6.37 -9.20 -7.77
C LYS A 120 5.93 -8.81 -6.36
N ILE A 121 6.88 -8.57 -5.45
CA ILE A 121 6.57 -8.13 -4.07
C ILE A 121 5.91 -6.74 -4.06
N THR A 122 6.32 -5.87 -4.98
CA THR A 122 5.71 -4.55 -5.16
C THR A 122 4.25 -4.67 -5.60
N ASP A 123 3.95 -5.53 -6.58
CA ASP A 123 2.58 -5.75 -7.06
C ASP A 123 1.69 -6.35 -5.97
N GLU A 124 2.20 -7.30 -5.19
CA GLU A 124 1.52 -7.85 -4.01
C GLU A 124 1.22 -6.77 -2.96
N TYR A 125 2.20 -5.90 -2.67
CA TYR A 125 2.05 -4.78 -1.76
C TYR A 125 0.99 -3.76 -2.25
N ILE A 126 1.05 -3.38 -3.53
CA ILE A 126 0.09 -2.44 -4.13
C ILE A 126 -1.33 -3.00 -4.08
N LYS A 127 -1.50 -4.30 -4.37
CA LYS A 127 -2.79 -4.97 -4.28
C LYS A 127 -3.35 -4.94 -2.85
N GLU A 128 -2.54 -5.28 -1.86
CA GLU A 128 -2.94 -5.24 -0.45
C GLU A 128 -3.32 -3.83 0.00
N ARG A 129 -2.51 -2.83 -0.39
CA ARG A 129 -2.76 -1.41 -0.11
C ARG A 129 -4.07 -0.94 -0.74
N ALA A 130 -4.33 -1.32 -1.99
CA ALA A 130 -5.57 -1.00 -2.68
C ALA A 130 -6.78 -1.60 -1.95
N GLU A 131 -6.71 -2.86 -1.53
CA GLU A 131 -7.80 -3.50 -0.77
C GLU A 131 -8.03 -2.82 0.59
N TYR A 132 -6.96 -2.45 1.31
CA TYR A 132 -7.07 -1.67 2.54
C TYR A 132 -7.74 -0.31 2.29
N ARG A 133 -7.35 0.40 1.23
CA ARG A 133 -7.97 1.69 0.87
C ARG A 133 -9.44 1.55 0.45
N ARG A 134 -9.84 0.44 -0.17
CA ARG A 134 -11.23 0.16 -0.53
C ARG A 134 -12.12 -0.21 0.64
N THR A 135 -11.60 -1.02 1.57
CA THR A 135 -12.40 -1.67 2.62
C THR A 135 -12.21 -1.06 4.00
N GLY A 136 -11.12 -0.34 4.21
CA GLY A 136 -10.68 0.13 5.53
C GLY A 136 -10.12 -0.96 6.43
N LYS A 137 -10.07 -2.22 5.98
CA LYS A 137 -9.73 -3.39 6.79
C LYS A 137 -8.39 -3.99 6.40
N ASN A 138 -7.61 -4.39 7.40
CA ASN A 138 -6.33 -5.06 7.18
C ASN A 138 -6.53 -6.54 6.76
N VAL A 139 -5.47 -7.21 6.32
CA VAL A 139 -5.54 -8.61 5.85
C VAL A 139 -6.05 -9.56 6.94
N MET A 140 -5.68 -9.32 8.20
CA MET A 140 -6.09 -10.16 9.33
C MET A 140 -7.58 -10.02 9.61
N GLU A 141 -8.09 -8.79 9.63
CA GLU A 141 -9.50 -8.46 9.82
C GLU A 141 -10.36 -9.09 8.72
N ARG A 142 -9.95 -8.98 7.46
CA ARG A 142 -10.65 -9.63 6.35
C ARG A 142 -10.72 -11.15 6.52
N LYS A 143 -9.58 -11.78 6.85
CA LYS A 143 -9.55 -13.23 7.13
C LYS A 143 -10.38 -13.63 8.33
N TRP A 144 -10.43 -12.80 9.36
CA TRP A 144 -11.24 -13.03 10.55
C TRP A 144 -12.73 -12.95 10.23
N GLU A 145 -13.15 -11.99 9.41
CA GLU A 145 -14.53 -11.87 8.93
C GLU A 145 -14.93 -13.07 8.06
N ASP A 146 -14.07 -13.47 7.12
CA ASP A 146 -14.29 -14.66 6.29
C ASP A 146 -14.43 -15.92 7.16
N TYR A 147 -13.59 -16.05 8.20
CA TYR A 147 -13.67 -17.15 9.16
C TYR A 147 -14.94 -17.11 9.99
N CYS A 148 -15.32 -15.94 10.50
CA CYS A 148 -16.58 -15.74 11.23
C CYS A 148 -17.79 -16.11 10.35
N GLU A 149 -17.79 -15.69 9.09
CA GLU A 149 -18.87 -15.99 8.14
C GLU A 149 -18.93 -17.48 7.81
N TYR A 150 -17.78 -18.11 7.55
CA TYR A 150 -17.67 -19.56 7.35
C TYR A 150 -18.25 -20.33 8.54
N LYS A 151 -17.89 -19.92 9.75
CA LYS A 151 -18.36 -20.54 10.98
C LYS A 151 -19.86 -20.31 11.25
N LYS A 152 -20.39 -19.13 10.93
CA LYS A 152 -21.85 -18.85 10.96
C LYS A 152 -22.61 -19.76 9.99
N LYS A 153 -22.13 -19.92 8.75
CA LYS A 153 -22.74 -20.79 7.73
C LYS A 153 -22.79 -22.26 8.16
N ARG A 154 -21.80 -22.73 8.93
CA ARG A 154 -21.77 -24.09 9.48
C ARG A 154 -22.71 -24.32 10.67
N GLY A 155 -23.23 -23.26 11.28
CA GLY A 155 -24.08 -23.36 12.48
C GLY A 155 -23.30 -23.51 13.79
N ASP A 156 -21.97 -23.38 13.78
CA ASP A 156 -21.12 -23.54 14.97
C ASP A 156 -21.26 -22.36 15.97
N TRP A 157 -21.91 -21.26 15.59
CA TRP A 157 -22.01 -20.00 16.36
C TRP A 157 -23.45 -19.68 16.83
N ALA A 158 -24.33 -20.67 16.92
CA ALA A 158 -25.73 -20.49 17.33
C ALA A 158 -25.95 -20.10 18.82
N GLY A 159 -24.96 -19.51 19.50
CA GLY A 159 -25.05 -19.28 20.96
C GLY A 159 -24.28 -18.10 21.53
N LEU A 160 -23.87 -17.10 20.72
CA LEU A 160 -23.16 -15.90 21.23
C LEU A 160 -23.92 -14.57 21.03
N ASP A 161 -25.22 -14.64 20.67
CA ASP A 161 -26.09 -13.45 20.62
C ASP A 161 -26.65 -13.03 22.00
N ASP A 162 -26.47 -13.84 23.06
CA ASP A 162 -27.07 -13.60 24.38
C ASP A 162 -26.08 -13.11 25.46
N SER A 163 -25.03 -12.37 25.09
CA SER A 163 -24.08 -11.81 26.07
C SER A 163 -23.63 -10.39 25.72
N ASN A 164 -24.59 -9.53 25.38
CA ASN A 164 -24.45 -8.09 25.60
C ASN A 164 -25.83 -7.45 25.68
N LYS A 165 -26.46 -7.58 26.85
CA LYS A 165 -27.57 -6.74 27.30
C LYS A 165 -27.31 -6.32 28.75
#